data_AF-A0AAW0J6M4-F1
#
_entry.id   AF-A0AAW0J6M4-F1
#
_cell.length_a   1.000
_cell.length_b   1.000
_cell.length_c   1.000
_cell.angle_alpha   90.00
_cell.angle_beta   90.00
_cell.angle_gamma   90.00
#
_symmetry.space_group_name_H-M   'P 1'
#
loop_
_entity.id
_entity.type
_entity.pdbx_description
1 polymer ?
#
loop_
_entity_poly.entity_id
_entity_poly.type
_entity_poly.pdbx_seq_one_letter_code
_entity_poly.pdbx_strand_id
1 'polypeptide(L)'
;MKLNISFPAAGCQKLIKVNDEHKLRMSYEKHLATEVAADALGEERKGYMVQISGGNVSKKRMFTVHCQKASKQRRSNEGAKKNKEEAAENVKLLAKRMKEDKEKRHEQIAKRCRLSPLRASPSESEPSQK
;
A
#
# COMPACT_ATOMS: atom_id res chain seq x y z
N MET A 1 -19.06 27.36 -10.55
CA MET A 1 -19.98 27.50 -9.41
C MET A 1 -19.22 27.66 -8.09
N LYS A 2 -19.89 28.10 -6.99
CA LYS A 2 -19.29 28.14 -5.64
C LYS A 2 -19.80 26.95 -4.81
N LEU A 3 -18.92 26.34 -4.03
CA LEU A 3 -19.22 25.20 -3.16
C LEU A 3 -18.76 25.54 -1.75
N ASN A 4 -19.67 25.48 -0.78
CA ASN A 4 -19.33 25.67 0.63
C ASN A 4 -19.09 24.31 1.28
N ILE A 5 -17.90 24.16 1.86
CA ILE A 5 -17.57 22.99 2.66
C ILE A 5 -17.39 23.43 4.08
N SER A 6 -18.19 22.88 4.99
CA SER A 6 -18.10 23.11 6.43
C SER A 6 -17.57 21.87 7.14
N PHE A 7 -16.78 22.10 8.18
CA PHE A 7 -16.27 21.07 9.07
C PHE A 7 -16.81 21.34 10.48
N PRO A 8 -17.99 20.78 10.83
CA PRO A 8 -18.69 21.12 12.06
C PRO A 8 -17.87 20.82 13.32
N ALA A 9 -17.02 19.79 13.29
CA ALA A 9 -16.17 19.43 14.43
C ALA A 9 -15.10 20.48 14.78
N ALA A 10 -14.66 21.33 13.84
CA ALA A 10 -13.78 22.46 14.15
C ALA A 10 -14.46 23.83 14.00
N GLY A 11 -15.75 23.88 13.62
CA GLY A 11 -16.48 25.12 13.39
C GLY A 11 -16.01 25.95 12.19
N CYS A 12 -15.16 25.41 11.31
CA CYS A 12 -14.62 26.14 10.16
C CYS A 12 -15.42 25.88 8.88
N GLN A 13 -15.55 26.90 8.02
CA GLN A 13 -16.04 26.73 6.65
C GLN A 13 -15.06 27.28 5.61
N LYS A 14 -15.04 26.67 4.44
CA LYS A 14 -14.26 27.13 3.28
C LYS A 14 -15.13 27.14 2.04
N LEU A 15 -15.14 28.27 1.35
CA LEU A 15 -15.80 28.43 0.06
C LEU A 15 -14.79 28.11 -1.06
N ILE A 16 -15.14 27.15 -1.92
CA ILE A 16 -14.31 26.77 -3.07
C ILE A 16 -15.03 27.16 -4.37
N LYS A 17 -14.28 27.77 -5.28
CA LYS A 17 -14.73 27.99 -6.66
C LYS A 17 -14.44 26.72 -7.46
N VAL A 18 -15.48 26.01 -7.87
CA VAL A 18 -15.38 24.82 -8.74
C VAL A 18 -15.88 25.23 -10.12
N ASN A 19 -14.99 25.24 -11.12
CA ASN A 19 -15.38 25.56 -12.50
C ASN A 19 -15.81 24.33 -13.30
N ASP A 20 -15.30 23.16 -12.92
CA ASP A 20 -15.57 21.89 -13.60
C ASP A 20 -16.95 21.34 -13.23
N GLU A 21 -17.81 21.19 -14.23
CA GLU A 21 -19.17 20.71 -14.09
C GLU A 21 -19.23 19.20 -13.82
N HIS A 22 -18.23 18.43 -14.26
CA HIS A 22 -18.15 16.99 -14.01
C HIS A 22 -18.02 16.69 -12.51
N LYS A 23 -17.30 17.54 -11.78
CA LYS A 23 -17.17 17.46 -10.31
C LYS A 23 -18.48 17.75 -9.58
N LEU A 24 -19.35 18.56 -10.19
CA LEU A 24 -20.65 18.95 -9.64
C LEU A 24 -21.75 17.94 -10.00
N ARG A 25 -21.56 17.17 -11.09
CA ARG A 25 -22.49 16.12 -11.52
C ARG A 25 -22.76 15.07 -10.44
N MET A 26 -21.74 14.69 -9.67
CA MET A 26 -21.90 13.72 -8.57
C MET A 26 -22.90 14.17 -7.50
N SER A 27 -23.12 15.48 -7.35
CA SER A 27 -24.05 16.03 -6.37
C SER A 27 -25.47 16.29 -6.90
N TYR A 28 -25.68 16.34 -8.22
CA TYR A 28 -26.99 16.68 -8.78
C TYR A 28 -28.03 15.57 -8.61
N GLU A 29 -27.60 14.31 -8.63
CA GLU A 29 -28.50 13.14 -8.60
C GLU A 29 -28.77 12.64 -7.17
N LYS A 30 -28.20 13.29 -6.15
CA LYS A 30 -28.25 12.83 -4.76
C LYS A 30 -29.14 13.74 -3.91
N HIS A 31 -29.91 13.12 -3.01
CA HIS A 31 -30.80 13.83 -2.10
C HIS A 31 -30.05 14.47 -0.92
N LEU A 32 -30.73 15.37 -0.21
CA LEU A 32 -30.27 15.91 1.07
C LEU A 32 -29.97 14.79 2.05
N ALA A 33 -29.03 15.02 2.96
CA ALA A 33 -28.50 14.07 3.92
C ALA A 33 -27.78 12.83 3.33
N THR A 34 -27.62 12.74 2.01
CA THR A 34 -26.87 11.65 1.38
C THR A 34 -25.36 11.85 1.57
N GLU A 35 -24.66 10.77 1.93
CA GLU A 35 -23.20 10.73 1.99
C GLU A 35 -22.60 10.43 0.61
N VAL A 36 -21.64 11.24 0.19
CA VAL A 36 -20.95 11.16 -1.10
C VAL A 36 -19.44 11.23 -0.88
N ALA A 37 -18.67 10.49 -1.67
CA ALA A 37 -17.22 10.57 -1.66
C ALA A 37 -16.75 11.89 -2.29
N ALA A 38 -15.83 12.60 -1.63
CA ALA A 38 -15.32 13.89 -2.10
C ALA A 38 -14.13 13.77 -3.07
N ASP A 39 -13.82 12.56 -3.54
CA ASP A 39 -12.61 12.25 -4.31
C ASP A 39 -12.48 13.04 -5.61
N ALA A 40 -13.60 13.31 -6.30
CA ALA A 40 -13.57 14.06 -7.55
C ALA A 40 -13.38 15.57 -7.34
N LEU A 41 -13.56 16.09 -6.11
CA LEU A 41 -13.41 17.53 -5.85
C LEU A 41 -11.94 17.97 -5.92
N GLY A 42 -11.00 17.08 -5.61
CA GLY A 42 -9.56 17.30 -5.70
C GLY A 42 -8.75 16.35 -4.80
N GLU A 43 -7.44 16.26 -5.00
CA GLU A 43 -6.55 15.39 -4.21
C GLU A 43 -6.57 15.70 -2.71
N GLU A 44 -6.73 16.98 -2.38
CA GLU A 44 -6.85 17.49 -1.00
C GLU A 44 -8.08 16.92 -0.26
N ARG A 45 -9.09 16.47 -1.01
CA ARG A 45 -10.38 15.95 -0.51
C ARG A 45 -10.59 14.47 -0.81
N LYS A 46 -9.59 13.79 -1.35
CA LYS A 46 -9.66 12.34 -1.60
C LYS A 46 -9.77 11.55 -0.28
N GLY A 47 -10.62 10.54 -0.20
CA GLY A 47 -10.87 9.77 1.01
C GLY A 47 -11.67 10.50 2.10
N TYR A 48 -12.28 11.64 1.77
CA TYR A 48 -13.24 12.31 2.65
C TYR A 48 -14.67 11.92 2.26
N MET A 49 -15.50 11.67 3.26
CA MET A 49 -16.94 11.54 3.08
C MET A 49 -17.61 12.86 3.42
N VAL A 50 -18.40 13.35 2.47
CA VAL A 50 -19.16 14.59 2.61
C VAL A 50 -20.65 14.29 2.54
N GLN A 51 -21.42 14.86 3.45
CA GLN A 51 -22.87 14.77 3.45
C GLN A 51 -23.46 16.02 2.79
N ILE A 52 -24.43 15.84 1.90
CA ILE A 52 -25.13 16.95 1.24
C ILE A 52 -26.12 17.57 2.23
N SER A 53 -25.86 18.79 2.68
CA SER A 53 -26.74 19.51 3.62
C SER A 53 -27.74 20.46 2.93
N GLY A 54 -27.59 20.65 1.62
CA GLY A 54 -28.50 21.41 0.77
C GLY A 54 -27.86 22.60 0.08
N GLY A 55 -28.68 23.46 -0.52
CA GLY A 55 -28.19 24.63 -1.24
C GLY A 55 -29.26 25.70 -1.42
N ASN A 56 -28.84 26.96 -1.52
CA ASN A 56 -29.75 28.09 -1.71
C ASN A 56 -30.20 28.16 -3.18
N VAL A 57 -31.49 27.87 -3.42
CA VAL A 57 -32.11 27.82 -4.76
C VAL A 57 -32.02 29.18 -5.48
N SER A 58 -32.21 30.29 -4.73
CA SER A 58 -32.17 31.65 -5.28
C SER A 58 -30.79 32.10 -5.77
N LYS A 59 -29.69 31.58 -5.19
CA LYS A 59 -28.32 31.94 -5.63
C LYS A 59 -27.70 30.92 -6.59
N LYS A 60 -28.43 29.86 -6.99
CA LYS A 60 -28.06 28.84 -7.99
C LYS A 60 -26.64 28.24 -7.90
N ARG A 61 -25.89 28.49 -6.82
CA ARG A 61 -24.42 28.34 -6.83
C ARG A 61 -23.84 28.19 -5.42
N MET A 62 -24.55 27.59 -4.48
CA MET A 62 -23.99 27.33 -3.15
C MET A 62 -24.55 26.02 -2.61
N PHE A 63 -23.98 24.91 -3.06
CA PHE A 63 -24.15 23.63 -2.39
C PHE A 63 -23.33 23.67 -1.09
N THR A 64 -23.94 23.25 0.00
CA THR A 64 -23.30 23.13 1.31
C THR A 64 -23.12 21.65 1.61
N VAL A 65 -21.87 21.26 1.82
CA VAL A 65 -21.49 19.88 2.15
C VAL A 65 -20.82 19.87 3.52
N HIS A 66 -21.31 19.00 4.40
CA HIS A 66 -20.70 18.76 5.70
C HIS A 66 -19.61 17.70 5.53
N CYS A 67 -18.37 18.08 5.81
CA CYS A 67 -17.25 17.16 5.87
C CYS A 67 -17.27 16.46 7.23
N GLN A 68 -17.63 15.18 7.29
CA GLN A 68 -17.79 14.49 8.57
C GLN A 68 -16.50 13.82 9.05
N LYS A 69 -15.66 13.26 8.16
CA LYS A 69 -14.48 12.48 8.58
C LYS A 69 -13.31 12.57 7.60
N ALA A 70 -12.19 13.08 8.09
CA ALA A 70 -10.94 13.28 7.36
C ALA A 70 -9.87 12.21 7.61
N SER A 71 -9.93 11.48 8.74
CA SER A 71 -8.67 11.03 9.37
C SER A 71 -8.50 9.53 9.57
N LYS A 72 -9.56 8.71 9.53
CA LYS A 72 -9.47 7.29 9.93
C LYS A 72 -9.18 6.33 8.76
N GLN A 73 -9.77 6.55 7.58
CA GLN A 73 -9.68 5.61 6.45
C GLN A 73 -8.32 5.65 5.73
N ARG A 74 -7.67 6.83 5.60
CA ARG A 74 -6.36 6.94 4.92
C ARG A 74 -5.24 6.28 5.74
N ARG A 75 -5.16 6.50 7.06
CA ARG A 75 -4.10 5.91 7.90
C ARG A 75 -4.20 4.37 7.97
N SER A 76 -5.41 3.81 8.06
CA SER A 76 -5.56 2.34 8.10
C SER A 76 -5.19 1.68 6.78
N ASN A 77 -5.58 2.27 5.65
CA ASN A 77 -5.27 1.71 4.33
C ASN A 77 -3.81 1.94 3.92
N GLU A 78 -3.21 3.06 4.32
CA GLU A 78 -1.80 3.33 4.03
C GLU A 78 -0.86 2.47 4.89
N GLY A 79 -1.17 2.30 6.18
CA GLY A 79 -0.44 1.39 7.06
C GLY A 79 -0.55 -0.07 6.63
N ALA A 80 -1.75 -0.53 6.23
CA ALA A 80 -1.94 -1.90 5.75
C ALA A 80 -1.22 -2.20 4.43
N LYS A 81 -1.01 -1.19 3.57
CA LYS A 81 -0.23 -1.35 2.33
C LYS A 81 1.26 -1.41 2.63
N LYS A 82 1.77 -0.49 3.45
CA LYS A 82 3.18 -0.46 3.90
C LYS A 82 3.57 -1.76 4.60
N ASN A 83 2.73 -2.27 5.51
CA ASN A 83 3.01 -3.53 6.21
C ASN A 83 3.00 -4.76 5.28
N LYS A 84 2.18 -4.78 4.22
CA LYS A 84 2.16 -5.88 3.24
C LYS A 84 3.37 -5.86 2.32
N GLU A 85 3.81 -4.66 1.94
CA GLU A 85 5.00 -4.45 1.11
C GLU A 85 6.28 -4.83 1.87
N GLU A 86 6.41 -4.37 3.12
CA GLU A 86 7.53 -4.70 4.01
C GLU A 86 7.59 -6.21 4.33
N ALA A 87 6.43 -6.85 4.52
CA ALA A 87 6.37 -8.31 4.68
C ALA A 87 6.85 -9.06 3.42
N ALA A 88 6.51 -8.58 2.22
CA ALA A 88 6.96 -9.19 0.97
C ALA A 88 8.47 -9.01 0.75
N GLU A 89 9.04 -7.86 1.15
CA GLU A 89 10.49 -7.64 1.11
C GLU A 89 11.23 -8.52 2.11
N ASN A 90 10.70 -8.68 3.32
CA ASN A 90 11.32 -9.52 4.35
C ASN A 90 11.40 -10.99 3.90
N VAL A 91 10.32 -11.53 3.33
CA VAL A 91 10.30 -12.89 2.76
C VAL A 91 11.32 -13.06 1.63
N LYS A 92 11.44 -12.07 0.73
CA LYS A 92 12.43 -12.08 -0.37
C LYS A 92 13.87 -12.06 0.18
N LEU A 93 14.15 -11.25 1.20
CA LEU A 93 15.47 -11.18 1.82
C LEU A 93 15.83 -12.50 2.52
N LEU A 94 14.88 -13.12 3.21
CA LEU A 94 15.06 -14.42 3.86
C LEU A 94 15.42 -15.51 2.83
N ALA A 95 14.69 -15.56 1.71
CA ALA A 95 14.97 -16.51 0.63
C ALA A 95 16.37 -16.32 0.02
N LYS A 96 16.82 -15.07 -0.13
CA LYS A 96 18.18 -14.75 -0.59
C LYS A 96 19.25 -15.28 0.37
N ARG A 97 19.11 -15.02 1.68
CA ARG A 97 20.05 -15.49 2.71
C ARG A 97 20.15 -17.02 2.73
N MET A 98 19.01 -17.71 2.66
CA MET A 98 18.98 -19.18 2.63
C MET A 98 19.67 -19.77 1.39
N LYS A 99 19.57 -19.10 0.24
CA LYS A 99 20.25 -19.53 -0.99
C LYS A 99 21.76 -19.30 -0.90
N GLU A 100 22.17 -18.16 -0.38
CA GLU A 100 23.58 -17.81 -0.19
C GLU A 100 24.28 -18.76 0.80
N ASP A 101 23.61 -19.13 1.89
CA ASP A 101 24.14 -20.09 2.85
C ASP A 101 24.24 -21.51 2.28
N LYS A 102 23.29 -21.92 1.43
CA LYS A 102 23.38 -23.19 0.69
C LYS A 102 24.57 -23.19 -0.27
N GLU A 103 24.77 -22.10 -1.00
CA GLU A 103 25.88 -21.97 -1.95
C GLU A 103 27.24 -21.99 -1.23
N LYS A 104 27.38 -21.27 -0.11
CA LYS A 104 28.57 -21.32 0.76
C LYS A 104 28.84 -22.73 1.29
N ARG A 105 27.79 -23.47 1.69
CA ARG A 105 27.93 -24.88 2.10
C ARG A 105 28.39 -25.77 0.96
N HIS A 106 27.79 -25.65 -0.21
CA HIS A 106 28.19 -26.41 -1.41
C HIS A 106 29.64 -26.12 -1.79
N GLU A 107 30.07 -24.86 -1.71
CA GLU A 107 31.44 -24.49 -2.02
C GLU A 107 32.45 -25.03 -0.98
N GLN A 108 32.11 -25.00 0.30
CA GLN A 108 32.95 -25.63 1.34
C GLN A 108 33.07 -27.15 1.13
N ILE A 109 31.97 -27.83 0.76
CA ILE A 109 31.99 -29.26 0.44
C ILE A 109 32.85 -29.52 -0.80
N ALA A 110 32.71 -28.71 -1.86
CA ALA A 110 33.51 -28.85 -3.08
C ALA A 110 35.01 -28.65 -2.81
N LYS A 111 35.38 -27.65 -1.99
CA LYS A 111 36.77 -27.43 -1.56
C LYS A 111 37.31 -28.61 -0.76
N ARG A 112 36.52 -29.16 0.18
CA ARG A 112 36.88 -30.36 0.95
C ARG A 112 37.10 -31.56 0.04
N CYS A 113 36.20 -31.83 -0.90
CA CYS A 113 36.33 -32.95 -1.84
C CYS A 113 37.54 -32.81 -2.78
N ARG A 114 37.94 -31.59 -3.15
CA ARG A 114 39.14 -31.33 -3.95
C ARG A 114 40.45 -31.56 -3.19
N LEU A 115 40.43 -31.39 -1.86
CA LEU A 115 41.60 -31.57 -0.99
C LEU A 115 41.71 -32.99 -0.41
N SER A 116 40.71 -33.84 -0.59
CA SER A 116 40.75 -35.25 -0.20
C SER A 116 41.71 -36.02 -1.11
N PRO A 117 42.76 -36.67 -0.60
CA PRO A 117 43.58 -37.58 -1.40
C PRO A 117 42.72 -38.77 -1.85
N LEU A 118 42.85 -39.18 -3.12
CA LEU A 118 42.42 -40.51 -3.56
C LEU A 118 43.11 -41.51 -2.62
N ARG A 119 42.31 -42.23 -1.83
CA ARG A 119 42.81 -43.30 -0.96
C ARG A 119 43.41 -44.36 -1.90
N ALA A 120 44.73 -44.34 -2.08
CA ALA A 120 45.44 -45.39 -2.79
C ALA A 120 45.23 -46.68 -1.99
N SER A 121 44.53 -47.64 -2.59
CA SER A 121 44.45 -49.00 -2.06
C SER A 121 45.88 -49.55 -1.93
N PRO A 122 46.29 -50.13 -0.79
CA PRO A 122 47.55 -50.85 -0.74
C PRO A 122 47.44 -52.04 -1.69
N SER A 123 48.28 -52.06 -2.72
CA SER A 123 48.56 -53.28 -3.47
C SER A 123 49.32 -54.22 -2.55
N GLU A 124 48.64 -55.20 -1.97
CA GLU A 124 49.31 -56.33 -1.32
C GLU A 124 49.74 -57.32 -2.42
N SER A 125 51.04 -57.33 -2.70
CA SER A 125 51.70 -58.37 -3.46
C SER A 125 51.98 -59.58 -2.54
N GLU A 126 51.41 -60.73 -2.91
CA GLU A 126 51.74 -62.10 -2.49
C GLU A 126 53.26 -62.37 -2.47
N PRO A 127 53.79 -63.25 -1.58
CA PRO A 127 53.98 -64.63 -2.02
C PRO A 127 53.97 -65.77 -0.98
N SER A 128 53.54 -66.94 -1.46
CA SER A 128 54.15 -68.28 -1.30
C SER A 128 53.71 -69.19 -0.15
N GLN A 129 53.07 -70.32 -0.51
CA GLN A 129 53.43 -71.68 -0.05
C GLN A 129 53.00 -72.74 -1.09
N LYS A 130 53.96 -73.37 -1.80
CA LYS A 130 54.27 -74.81 -1.72
C LYS A 130 55.45 -75.19 -2.62
#